data_AF-A0A4Y2UHK5-F1
#
_entry.id   AF-A0A4Y2UHK5-F1
#
_cell.length_a   1.000
_cell.length_b   1.000
_cell.length_c   1.000
_cell.angle_alpha   90.00
_cell.angle_beta   90.00
_cell.angle_gamma   90.00
#
_symmetry.space_group_name_H-M   'P 1'
#
loop_
_entity.id
_entity.type
_entity.pdbx_description
1 polymer ?
#
loop_
_entity_poly.entity_id
_entity_poly.type
_entity_poly.pdbx_seq_one_letter_code
_entity_poly.pdbx_strand_id
1 'polypeptide(L)'
;MTPWCFYQRALANNEKPKSHSSMKTKLSEQVLEKLLSVYQRLANNELLARCVSGKTQNVNESSHSVIWNNCPKETFVSKKQLELTVISAIGEFNFGCLNNLSAGRTE
;
A
#
# COMPACT_ATOMS: atom_id res chain seq x y z
N MET A 1 -0.21 -16.26 -17.34
CA MET A 1 -0.90 -16.28 -16.02
C MET A 1 -2.37 -16.01 -16.27
N THR A 2 -3.26 -16.96 -16.05
CA THR A 2 -4.70 -16.77 -16.33
C THR A 2 -5.37 -15.96 -15.21
N PRO A 3 -6.06 -14.84 -15.53
CA PRO A 3 -6.74 -14.03 -14.52
C PRO A 3 -7.78 -14.84 -13.73
N TRP A 4 -7.80 -14.66 -12.41
CA TRP A 4 -8.75 -15.34 -11.53
C TRP A 4 -10.19 -14.82 -11.73
N CYS A 5 -10.32 -13.51 -12.00
CA CYS A 5 -11.61 -12.87 -12.29
C CYS A 5 -12.16 -13.30 -13.66
N PHE A 6 -13.41 -13.78 -13.69
CA PHE A 6 -14.05 -14.29 -14.92
C PHE A 6 -14.12 -13.22 -16.02
N TYR A 7 -14.34 -11.95 -15.65
CA TYR A 7 -14.41 -10.84 -16.59
C TYR A 7 -13.06 -10.59 -17.26
N GLN A 8 -11.99 -10.48 -16.45
CA GLN A 8 -10.63 -10.28 -16.93
C GLN A 8 -10.14 -11.47 -17.77
N ARG A 9 -10.56 -12.70 -17.40
CA ARG A 9 -10.26 -13.91 -18.17
C ARG A 9 -10.93 -13.90 -19.54
N ALA A 10 -12.20 -13.52 -19.62
CA ALA A 10 -12.91 -13.40 -20.89
C ALA A 10 -12.23 -12.37 -21.80
N LEU A 11 -11.85 -11.21 -21.27
CA LEU A 11 -11.10 -10.21 -22.03
C LEU A 11 -9.75 -10.74 -22.53
N ALA A 12 -8.98 -11.42 -21.66
CA ALA A 12 -7.70 -12.00 -22.03
C ALA A 12 -7.82 -13.08 -23.13
N ASN A 13 -8.96 -13.77 -23.19
CA ASN A 13 -9.25 -14.78 -24.21
C ASN A 13 -9.95 -14.22 -25.46
N ASN A 14 -10.17 -12.90 -25.55
CA ASN A 14 -10.96 -12.24 -26.59
C ASN A 14 -12.42 -12.75 -26.68
N GLU A 15 -12.97 -13.17 -25.54
CA GLU A 15 -14.36 -13.60 -25.40
C GLU A 15 -15.22 -12.48 -24.80
N LYS A 16 -16.52 -12.47 -25.14
CA LYS A 16 -17.46 -11.54 -24.52
C LYS A 16 -17.72 -11.93 -23.05
N PRO A 17 -17.47 -11.04 -22.07
CA PRO A 17 -17.73 -11.36 -20.67
C PRO A 17 -19.21 -11.68 -20.42
N LYS A 18 -19.46 -12.74 -19.64
CA LYS A 18 -20.82 -13.12 -19.23
C LYS A 18 -21.42 -12.04 -18.33
N SER A 19 -22.75 -11.93 -18.32
CA SER A 19 -23.43 -11.00 -17.41
C SER A 19 -23.20 -11.42 -15.96
N HIS A 20 -22.96 -10.44 -15.08
CA HIS A 20 -22.88 -10.66 -13.63
C HIS A 20 -24.18 -11.26 -13.06
N SER A 21 -25.33 -11.05 -13.72
CA SER A 21 -26.61 -11.65 -13.33
C SER A 21 -26.64 -13.19 -13.47
N SER A 22 -25.75 -13.75 -14.29
CA SER A 22 -25.64 -15.20 -14.53
C SER A 22 -24.64 -15.90 -13.61
N MET A 23 -24.06 -15.19 -12.64
CA MET A 23 -23.10 -15.76 -11.70
C MET A 23 -23.78 -16.77 -10.77
N LYS A 24 -23.19 -17.96 -10.67
CA LYS A 24 -23.68 -19.07 -9.85
C LYS A 24 -23.44 -18.84 -8.35
N THR A 25 -22.38 -18.12 -8.00
CA THR A 25 -21.99 -17.87 -6.60
C THR A 25 -22.57 -16.55 -6.14
N LYS A 26 -23.83 -16.56 -5.69
CA LYS A 26 -24.46 -15.41 -5.04
C LYS A 26 -24.11 -15.42 -3.55
N LEU A 27 -23.87 -14.23 -2.99
CA LEU A 27 -23.79 -14.06 -1.54
C LEU A 27 -25.16 -14.37 -0.94
N SER A 28 -25.20 -15.15 0.14
CA SER A 28 -26.45 -15.34 0.88
C SER A 28 -26.84 -14.04 1.57
N GLU A 29 -28.13 -13.85 1.82
CA GLU A 29 -28.66 -12.65 2.47
C GLU A 29 -28.04 -12.43 3.85
N GLN A 30 -27.83 -13.51 4.62
CA GLN A 30 -27.17 -13.47 5.92
C GLN A 30 -25.72 -12.97 5.83
N VAL A 31 -24.97 -13.41 4.81
CA VAL A 31 -23.59 -12.94 4.61
C VAL A 31 -23.58 -11.50 4.11
N LEU A 32 -24.51 -11.14 3.21
CA LEU A 32 -24.65 -9.79 2.70
C LEU A 32 -24.95 -8.79 3.83
N GLU A 33 -25.84 -9.13 4.76
CA GLU A 33 -26.16 -8.29 5.92
C GLU A 33 -24.89 -7.96 6.74
N LYS A 34 -24.05 -8.97 7.01
CA LYS A 34 -22.80 -8.76 7.74
C LYS A 34 -21.78 -7.96 6.93
N LEU A 35 -21.59 -8.27 5.65
CA LEU A 35 -20.65 -7.55 4.78
C LEU A 35 -21.06 -6.10 4.54
N LEU A 36 -22.33 -5.84 4.31
CA LEU A 36 -22.83 -4.50 4.02
C LEU A 36 -22.59 -3.56 5.20
N SER A 37 -22.80 -4.03 6.42
CA SER A 37 -22.51 -3.24 7.63
C SER A 37 -21.04 -2.82 7.72
N VAL A 38 -20.11 -3.72 7.36
CA VAL A 38 -18.68 -3.44 7.32
C VAL A 38 -18.36 -2.46 6.19
N TYR A 39 -18.93 -2.67 5.02
CA TYR A 39 -18.71 -1.82 3.85
C TYR A 39 -19.20 -0.39 4.09
N GLN A 40 -20.40 -0.23 4.65
CA GLN A 40 -20.96 1.07 5.03
C GLN A 40 -20.08 1.79 6.05
N ARG A 41 -19.59 1.06 7.07
CA ARG A 41 -18.65 1.63 8.03
C ARG A 41 -17.36 2.11 7.36
N LEU A 42 -16.79 1.32 6.45
CA LEU A 42 -15.57 1.69 5.71
C LEU A 42 -15.81 2.84 4.71
N ALA A 43 -17.02 2.96 4.17
CA ALA A 43 -17.45 4.04 3.29
C ALA A 43 -17.86 5.31 4.04
N ASN A 44 -17.66 5.37 5.37
CA ASN A 44 -17.91 6.57 6.14
C ASN A 44 -17.01 7.72 5.66
N ASN A 45 -17.60 8.88 5.37
CA ASN A 45 -16.90 10.05 4.85
C ASN A 45 -15.72 10.52 5.72
N GLU A 46 -15.81 10.38 7.04
CA GLU A 46 -14.72 10.73 7.96
C GLU A 46 -13.52 9.77 7.80
N LEU A 47 -13.77 8.48 7.60
CA LEU A 47 -12.71 7.50 7.30
C LEU A 47 -12.12 7.75 5.92
N LEU A 48 -12.97 8.02 4.91
CA LEU A 48 -12.52 8.31 3.55
C LEU A 48 -11.70 9.61 3.50
N ALA A 49 -12.06 10.64 4.26
CA ALA A 49 -11.32 11.90 4.32
C ALA A 49 -9.87 11.69 4.78
N ARG A 50 -9.61 10.70 5.65
CA ARG A 50 -8.24 10.33 6.06
C ARG A 50 -7.43 9.75 4.88
N CYS A 51 -8.08 9.02 3.99
CA CYS A 51 -7.45 8.42 2.80
C CYS A 51 -7.14 9.45 1.69
N VAL A 52 -7.82 10.60 1.66
CA VAL A 52 -7.59 11.66 0.65
C VAL A 52 -6.14 12.15 0.64
N SER A 53 -5.50 12.14 1.81
CA SER A 53 -4.10 12.53 1.96
C SER A 53 -3.09 11.54 1.36
N GLY A 54 -3.55 10.39 0.83
CA GLY A 54 -2.69 9.41 0.16
C GLY A 54 -1.65 8.75 1.06
N LYS A 55 -1.81 8.86 2.39
CA LYS A 55 -0.87 8.29 3.36
C LYS A 55 -0.98 6.77 3.38
N THR A 56 0.15 6.11 3.61
CA THR A 56 0.20 4.66 3.80
C THR A 56 -0.66 4.22 5.00
N GLN A 57 -1.35 3.09 4.86
CA GLN A 57 -2.08 2.44 5.97
C GLN A 57 -1.14 1.94 7.08
N ASN A 58 0.15 1.80 6.78
CA ASN A 58 1.16 1.27 7.70
C ASN A 58 2.35 2.22 7.79
N VAL A 59 2.12 3.36 8.45
CA VAL A 59 3.10 4.44 8.60
C VAL A 59 4.39 3.94 9.26
N ASN A 60 4.30 3.09 10.27
CA ASN A 60 5.48 2.58 10.98
C ASN A 60 6.31 1.63 10.12
N GLU A 61 5.69 0.68 9.41
CA GLU A 61 6.46 -0.23 8.56
C GLU A 61 7.05 0.49 7.34
N SER A 62 6.30 1.44 6.78
CA SER A 62 6.77 2.25 5.67
C SER A 62 7.94 3.16 6.06
N SER A 63 7.91 3.79 7.24
CA SER A 63 9.02 4.62 7.72
C SER A 63 10.24 3.77 8.07
N HIS A 64 10.03 2.62 8.71
CA HIS A 64 11.08 1.64 8.96
C HIS A 64 11.72 1.14 7.67
N SER A 65 10.95 0.89 6.62
CA SER A 65 11.48 0.47 5.33
C SER A 65 12.46 1.49 4.74
N VAL A 66 12.16 2.79 4.82
CA VAL A 66 13.06 3.86 4.37
C VAL A 66 14.33 3.91 5.23
N ILE A 67 14.20 3.77 6.56
CA ILE A 67 15.35 3.71 7.48
C ILE A 67 16.25 2.52 7.14
N TRP A 68 15.69 1.32 6.97
CA TRP A 68 16.47 0.10 6.71
C TRP A 68 17.06 0.05 5.29
N ASN A 69 16.44 0.75 4.33
CA ASN A 69 17.00 0.92 3.00
C ASN A 69 18.26 1.81 3.04
N ASN A 70 18.30 2.82 3.91
CA ASN A 70 19.44 3.72 4.06
C ASN A 70 20.48 3.20 5.08
N CYS A 71 20.07 2.43 6.08
CA CYS A 71 20.94 1.82 7.08
C CYS A 71 20.50 0.36 7.35
N PRO A 72 21.03 -0.61 6.60
CA PRO A 72 20.66 -2.03 6.78
C PRO A 72 20.95 -2.52 8.20
N LYS A 73 20.06 -3.37 8.73
CA LYS A 73 20.18 -3.92 10.09
C LYS A 73 21.41 -4.80 10.29
N GLU A 74 21.90 -5.39 9.20
CA GLU A 74 23.03 -6.31 9.19
C GLU A 74 24.38 -5.57 9.16
N THR A 75 24.38 -4.23 9.06
CA THR A 75 25.60 -3.43 8.99
C THR A 75 25.84 -2.73 10.32
N PHE A 76 27.04 -2.93 10.88
CA PHE A 76 27.48 -2.16 12.05
C PHE A 76 27.89 -0.75 11.62
N VAL A 77 27.24 0.25 12.21
CA VAL A 77 27.55 1.67 12.00
C VAL A 77 27.77 2.37 13.33
N SER A 78 28.49 3.50 13.31
CA SER A 78 28.62 4.33 14.51
C SER A 78 27.27 4.92 14.92
N LYS A 79 27.08 5.17 16.23
CA LYS A 79 25.86 5.83 16.75
C LYS A 79 25.55 7.13 15.99
N LYS A 80 26.57 7.96 15.76
CA LYS A 80 26.43 9.25 15.07
C LYS A 80 25.93 9.08 13.63
N GLN A 81 26.43 8.08 12.92
CA GLN A 81 25.99 7.79 11.55
C GLN A 81 24.55 7.27 11.54
N LEU A 82 24.19 6.39 12.47
CA LEU A 82 22.81 5.90 12.61
C LEU A 82 21.82 7.06 12.85
N GLU A 83 22.15 7.98 13.75
CA GLU A 83 21.32 9.16 14.04
C GLU A 83 21.10 10.02 12.78
N LEU A 84 22.16 10.31 12.03
CA LEU A 84 22.07 11.10 10.79
C LEU A 84 21.21 10.41 9.74
N THR A 85 21.40 9.10 9.54
CA THR A 85 20.63 8.34 8.55
C THR A 85 19.15 8.27 8.91
N VAL A 86 18.81 8.10 10.20
CA VAL A 86 17.42 8.11 10.67
C VAL A 86 16.78 9.48 10.44
N ILE A 87 17.48 10.58 10.74
CA ILE A 87 16.98 11.94 10.48
C ILE A 87 16.70 12.14 8.98
N SER A 88 17.63 11.73 8.11
CA SER A 88 17.47 11.82 6.66
C SER A 88 16.28 10.99 6.17
N ALA A 89 16.17 9.73 6.62
CA ALA A 89 15.09 8.82 6.25
C ALA A 89 13.70 9.35 6.67
N ILE A 90 13.59 9.96 7.85
CA ILE A 90 12.35 10.60 8.31
C ILE A 90 12.01 11.82 7.44
N GLY A 91 13.03 12.59 7.04
CA GLY A 91 12.86 13.70 6.09
C GLY A 91 12.33 13.23 4.74
N GLU A 92 12.93 12.20 4.16
CA GLU A 92 12.49 11.55 2.91
C GLU A 92 11.06 11.02 3.02
N PHE A 93 10.72 10.37 4.14
CA PHE A 93 9.38 9.83 4.35
C PHE A 93 8.30 10.92 4.43
N ASN A 94 8.58 12.03 5.12
CA ASN A 94 7.58 13.08 5.35
C ASN A 94 7.46 14.08 4.18
N PHE A 95 8.57 14.38 3.49
CA PHE A 95 8.64 15.45 2.48
C PHE A 95 8.97 14.95 1.08
N GLY A 96 9.26 13.65 0.90
CA GLY A 96 9.70 13.07 -0.36
C GLY A 96 11.19 13.35 -0.65
N CYS A 97 11.71 12.71 -1.71
CA CYS A 97 13.12 12.79 -2.12
C CYS A 97 13.51 14.08 -2.87
N LEU A 98 12.89 15.22 -2.57
CA LEU A 98 13.11 16.43 -3.38
C LEU A 98 14.50 17.07 -3.23
N ASN A 99 15.39 16.62 -2.31
CA ASN A 99 16.65 17.33 -2.04
C ASN A 99 17.89 16.51 -1.59
N ASN A 100 17.91 15.18 -1.65
CA ASN A 100 19.14 14.45 -1.30
C ASN A 100 20.08 14.34 -2.51
N LEU A 101 20.64 15.51 -2.87
CA LEU A 101 21.85 15.68 -3.66
C LEU A 101 22.92 14.69 -3.20
N SER A 102 23.39 13.85 -4.12
CA SER A 102 24.81 13.53 -4.38
C SER A 102 25.85 13.86 -3.30
N ALA A 103 25.67 13.43 -2.07
CA ALA A 103 26.62 13.62 -0.98
C ALA A 103 26.96 12.25 -0.39
N GLY A 104 28.04 11.64 -0.90
CA GLY A 104 28.79 10.64 -0.13
C GLY A 104 28.74 9.19 -0.57
N ARG A 105 28.34 8.84 -1.81
CA ARG A 105 28.75 7.55 -2.39
C ARG A 105 30.17 7.69 -2.96
N THR A 106 31.15 7.70 -2.07
CA THR A 106 32.54 7.41 -2.39
C THR A 106 32.95 6.23 -1.53
N GLU A 107 32.88 5.04 -2.13
CA GLU A 107 33.88 4.00 -1.94
C GLU A 107 34.72 3.96 -3.20
#